data_AF-A0A9D6M6M4-F1
#
_entry.id   AF-A0A9D6M6M4-F1
#
_cell.length_a   1.000
_cell.length_b   1.000
_cell.length_c   1.000
_cell.angle_alpha   90.00
_cell.angle_beta   90.00
_cell.angle_gamma   90.00
#
_symmetry.space_group_name_H-M   'P 1'
#
loop_
_entity.id
_entity.type
_entity.pdbx_description
1 polymer ?
#
loop_
_entity_poly.entity_id
_entity_poly.type
_entity_poly.pdbx_seq_one_letter_code
_entity_poly.pdbx_strand_id
1 'polypeptide(L)'
;MDFLAPIWNTFIFNPMVNLLLWIYTVVGNYGIAIILFTLLIRLITLPFYAQQQKAMKKQQALLQGKEYKEMQKKYAKDKEKLAQEQMKLYRANGVNPLGGCLPALIPWPVLIALYQSITMVMGAQPEQLMELAKHLYPFAPNLAAAVPVRPDFFGLNLASQPDLSVPITLLIPALVLLSTWVQQKMTVAPAADPSMTQTNQSMQMMMTVMVGMFSLQFPIGLSLYWIVFGIVGIVQQYFTNGGNLFGAKTQLAPVAANVNKGKKDVGRKS
;
A
#
# COMPACT_ATOMS: atom_id res chain seq x y z
N MET A 1 15.09 0.78 -22.26
CA MET A 1 14.77 0.49 -20.84
C MET A 1 15.65 -0.65 -20.31
N ASP A 2 16.76 -0.93 -20.99
CA ASP A 2 17.50 -2.19 -20.88
C ASP A 2 18.46 -2.23 -19.68
N PHE A 3 18.77 -1.08 -19.09
CA PHE A 3 19.57 -1.02 -17.86
C PHE A 3 18.76 -1.35 -16.59
N LEU A 4 17.43 -1.15 -16.61
CA LEU A 4 16.57 -1.42 -15.47
C LEU A 4 16.20 -2.89 -15.36
N ALA A 5 16.16 -3.62 -16.47
CA ALA A 5 15.78 -5.03 -16.48
C ALA A 5 16.74 -5.92 -15.66
N PRO A 6 18.08 -5.80 -15.74
CA PRO A 6 18.99 -6.56 -14.89
C PRO A 6 18.84 -6.22 -13.41
N ILE A 7 18.63 -4.94 -13.08
CA ILE A 7 18.42 -4.47 -11.70
C ILE A 7 17.11 -5.04 -11.16
N TRP A 8 16.02 -4.92 -11.92
CA TRP A 8 14.71 -5.48 -11.60
C TRP A 8 14.80 -7.00 -11.36
N ASN A 9 15.43 -7.71 -12.28
CA ASN A 9 15.56 -9.17 -12.20
C ASN A 9 16.37 -9.58 -10.98
N THR A 10 17.53 -8.96 -10.77
CA THR A 10 18.45 -9.36 -9.70
C THR A 10 17.93 -9.01 -8.31
N PHE A 11 17.32 -7.84 -8.13
CA PHE A 11 16.96 -7.32 -6.81
C PHE A 11 15.50 -7.50 -6.43
N ILE A 12 14.58 -7.63 -7.40
CA ILE A 12 13.14 -7.74 -7.14
C ILE A 12 12.62 -9.10 -7.60
N PHE A 13 12.70 -9.41 -8.88
CA PHE A 13 12.03 -10.57 -9.44
C PHE A 13 12.64 -11.91 -8.99
N ASN A 14 13.95 -12.11 -9.14
CA ASN A 14 14.62 -13.37 -8.79
C ASN A 14 14.45 -13.71 -7.30
N PRO A 15 14.75 -12.79 -6.34
CA PRO A 15 14.56 -13.10 -4.92
C PRO A 15 13.10 -13.49 -4.63
N MET A 16 12.16 -12.80 -5.26
CA MET A 16 10.74 -12.97 -5.01
C MET A 16 10.21 -14.31 -5.55
N VAL A 17 10.52 -14.67 -6.80
CA VAL A 17 10.08 -15.95 -7.38
C VAL A 17 10.72 -17.14 -6.68
N ASN A 18 12.02 -17.06 -6.34
CA ASN A 18 12.72 -18.12 -5.62
C ASN A 18 12.16 -18.30 -4.21
N LEU A 19 11.90 -17.20 -3.50
CA LEU A 19 11.32 -17.26 -2.15
C LEU A 19 9.91 -17.86 -2.19
N LEU A 20 9.07 -17.45 -3.14
CA LEU A 20 7.73 -17.97 -3.29
C LEU A 20 7.73 -19.47 -3.63
N LEU A 21 8.57 -19.90 -4.57
CA LEU A 21 8.73 -21.32 -4.90
C LEU A 21 9.32 -22.12 -3.75
N TRP A 22 10.26 -21.56 -2.98
CA TRP A 22 10.80 -22.22 -1.80
C TRP A 22 9.71 -22.47 -0.75
N ILE A 23 8.89 -21.45 -0.44
CA ILE A 23 7.73 -21.63 0.45
C ILE A 23 6.77 -22.69 -0.11
N TYR A 24 6.54 -22.68 -1.42
CA TYR A 24 5.73 -23.71 -2.08
C TYR A 24 6.29 -25.12 -1.91
N THR A 25 7.61 -25.32 -2.05
CA THR A 25 8.22 -26.65 -1.86
C THR A 25 8.09 -27.18 -0.43
N VAL A 26 7.97 -26.28 0.56
CA VAL A 26 7.80 -26.66 1.97
C VAL A 26 6.33 -27.00 2.28
N VAL A 27 5.39 -26.24 1.73
CA VAL A 27 3.95 -26.34 2.10
C VAL A 27 3.15 -27.19 1.11
N GLY A 28 3.58 -27.31 -0.14
CA GLY A 28 2.90 -28.07 -1.20
C GLY A 28 1.62 -27.43 -1.75
N ASN A 29 1.24 -26.23 -1.27
CA ASN A 29 0.07 -25.47 -1.72
C ASN A 29 0.45 -24.03 -2.07
N TYR A 30 0.14 -23.61 -3.31
CA TYR A 30 0.57 -22.32 -3.83
C TYR A 30 -0.19 -21.13 -3.23
N GLY A 31 -1.48 -21.30 -2.92
CA GLY A 31 -2.25 -20.25 -2.24
C GLY A 31 -1.73 -19.99 -0.83
N ILE A 32 -1.38 -21.04 -0.08
CA ILE A 32 -0.72 -20.88 1.23
C ILE A 32 0.66 -20.26 1.07
N ALA A 33 1.40 -20.61 0.00
CA ALA A 33 2.69 -20.00 -0.28
C ALA A 33 2.57 -18.48 -0.50
N ILE A 34 1.55 -18.02 -1.26
CA ILE A 34 1.26 -16.59 -1.45
C ILE A 34 0.92 -15.92 -0.10
N ILE A 35 0.09 -16.54 0.74
CA ILE A 35 -0.27 -16.01 2.05
C ILE A 35 0.98 -15.82 2.91
N LEU A 36 1.79 -16.86 3.07
CA LEU A 36 3.01 -16.83 3.88
C LEU A 36 4.04 -15.84 3.34
N PHE A 37 4.21 -15.80 2.02
CA PHE A 37 5.06 -14.81 1.34
C PHE A 37 4.60 -13.38 1.67
N THR A 38 3.29 -13.12 1.60
CA THR A 38 2.71 -11.81 1.93
C THR A 38 2.97 -11.42 3.38
N LEU A 39 2.78 -12.36 4.32
CA LEU A 39 3.04 -12.14 5.74
C LEU A 39 4.52 -11.85 6.00
N LEU A 40 5.42 -12.57 5.33
CA LEU A 40 6.87 -12.38 5.45
C LEU A 40 7.31 -11.00 4.95
N ILE A 41 6.89 -10.60 3.74
CA ILE A 41 7.19 -9.27 3.20
C ILE A 41 6.63 -8.17 4.11
N ARG A 42 5.41 -8.36 4.64
CA ARG A 42 4.81 -7.43 5.59
C ARG A 42 5.60 -7.33 6.89
N LEU A 43 6.11 -8.44 7.41
CA LEU A 43 6.91 -8.45 8.63
C LEU A 43 8.23 -7.69 8.43
N ILE A 44 8.91 -7.91 7.30
CA ILE A 44 10.15 -7.22 6.95
C ILE A 44 9.92 -5.71 6.76
N THR A 45 8.79 -5.33 6.16
CA THR A 45 8.44 -3.93 5.87
C THR A 45 7.73 -3.21 7.02
N LEU A 46 7.36 -3.92 8.09
CA LEU A 46 6.65 -3.36 9.25
C LEU A 46 7.31 -2.12 9.87
N PRO A 47 8.63 -2.09 10.16
CA PRO A 47 9.25 -0.89 10.76
C PRO A 47 9.18 0.31 9.82
N PHE A 48 9.30 0.08 8.51
CA PHE A 48 9.16 1.10 7.50
C PHE A 48 7.72 1.66 7.46
N TYR A 49 6.71 0.78 7.43
CA TYR A 49 5.30 1.18 7.49
C TYR A 49 4.98 1.95 8.78
N ALA A 50 5.56 1.58 9.92
CA ALA A 50 5.36 2.30 11.18
C ALA A 50 5.94 3.72 11.16
N GLN A 51 7.15 3.90 10.61
CA GLN A 51 7.76 5.24 10.45
C GLN A 51 6.90 6.14 9.56
N GLN A 52 6.38 5.56 8.48
CA GLN A 52 5.53 6.25 7.53
C GLN A 52 4.16 6.63 8.10
N GLN A 53 3.53 5.77 8.90
CA GLN A 53 2.30 6.11 9.61
C GLN A 53 2.51 7.26 10.60
N LYS A 54 3.67 7.31 11.28
CA LYS A 54 4.02 8.42 12.18
C LYS A 54 4.12 9.75 11.42
N ALA A 55 4.71 9.75 10.23
CA ALA A 55 4.78 10.93 9.37
C ALA A 55 3.39 11.42 8.95
N MET A 56 2.50 10.49 8.57
CA MET A 56 1.11 10.80 8.21
C MET A 56 0.31 11.37 9.39
N LYS A 57 0.44 10.79 10.59
CA LYS A 57 -0.22 11.32 11.80
C LYS A 57 0.22 12.76 12.12
N LYS A 58 1.52 13.08 11.94
CA LYS A 58 2.04 14.43 12.15
C LYS A 58 1.49 15.42 11.13
N GLN A 59 1.42 15.04 9.85
CA GLN A 59 0.80 15.87 8.81
C GLN A 59 -0.68 16.11 9.11
N GLN A 60 -1.40 15.08 9.54
CA GLN A 60 -2.81 15.16 9.89
C GLN A 60 -3.07 16.06 11.10
N ALA A 61 -2.20 16.04 12.12
CA ALA A 61 -2.28 16.95 13.27
C ALA A 61 -2.27 18.42 12.83
N LEU A 62 -1.41 18.78 11.87
CA LEU A 62 -1.32 20.14 11.34
C LEU A 62 -2.58 20.55 10.59
N LEU A 63 -3.12 19.64 9.76
CA LEU A 63 -4.37 19.86 9.03
C LEU A 63 -5.59 20.03 9.94
N GLN A 64 -5.58 19.41 11.12
CA GLN A 64 -6.66 19.55 12.10
C GLN A 64 -6.46 20.74 13.06
N GLY A 65 -5.25 21.32 13.07
CA GLY A 65 -4.86 22.43 13.93
C GLY A 65 -5.64 23.72 13.66
N LYS A 66 -5.66 24.61 14.66
CA LYS A 66 -6.32 25.92 14.57
C LYS A 66 -5.69 26.79 13.47
N GLU A 67 -4.36 26.79 13.35
CA GLU A 67 -3.61 27.57 12.35
C GLU A 67 -4.05 27.25 10.92
N TYR A 68 -4.23 25.97 10.60
CA TYR A 68 -4.70 25.56 9.27
C TYR A 68 -6.15 26.00 9.02
N LYS A 69 -7.04 25.85 10.02
CA LYS A 69 -8.44 26.28 9.91
C LYS A 69 -8.58 27.79 9.71
N GLU A 70 -7.76 28.59 10.38
CA GLU A 70 -7.74 30.06 10.21
C GLU A 70 -7.22 30.46 8.83
N MET A 71 -6.14 29.84 8.37
CA MET A 71 -5.62 30.01 7.01
C MET A 71 -6.67 29.67 5.96
N GLN A 72 -7.39 28.55 6.14
CA GLN A 72 -8.47 28.13 5.24
C GLN A 72 -9.59 29.17 5.16
N LYS A 73 -10.00 29.74 6.31
CA LYS A 73 -10.99 30.84 6.33
C LYS A 73 -10.48 32.10 5.63
N LYS A 74 -9.21 32.47 5.87
CA LYS A 74 -8.58 33.67 5.32
C LYS A 74 -8.43 33.61 3.80
N TYR A 75 -8.09 32.45 3.26
CA TYR A 75 -7.84 32.24 1.83
C TYR A 75 -8.93 31.41 1.13
N ALA A 76 -10.16 31.40 1.66
CA ALA A 76 -11.27 30.60 1.12
C ALA A 76 -11.57 30.87 -0.37
N LYS A 77 -11.30 32.10 -0.84
CA LYS A 77 -11.49 32.52 -2.25
C LYS A 77 -10.23 32.38 -3.12
N ASP A 78 -9.08 32.05 -2.52
CA ASP A 78 -7.77 32.02 -3.19
C ASP A 78 -7.09 30.68 -2.90
N LYS A 79 -7.49 29.66 -3.68
CA LYS A 79 -7.01 28.27 -3.50
C LYS A 79 -5.51 28.14 -3.74
N GLU A 80 -4.95 28.95 -4.62
CA GLU A 80 -3.52 28.92 -4.93
C GLU A 80 -2.70 29.42 -3.75
N LYS A 81 -3.11 30.54 -3.15
CA LYS A 81 -2.46 31.09 -1.95
C LYS A 81 -2.65 30.21 -0.73
N LEU A 82 -3.81 29.55 -0.60
CA LEU A 82 -4.04 28.54 0.44
C LEU A 82 -3.04 27.37 0.32
N ALA A 83 -2.83 26.85 -0.89
CA ALA A 83 -1.86 25.77 -1.12
C ALA A 83 -0.41 26.20 -0.80
N GLN A 84 -0.04 27.44 -1.15
CA GLN A 84 1.28 27.98 -0.83
C GLN A 84 1.52 28.13 0.68
N GLU A 85 0.56 28.70 1.41
CA GLU A 85 0.65 28.87 2.86
C GLU A 85 0.61 27.52 3.60
N GLN A 86 -0.18 26.56 3.11
CA GLN A 86 -0.17 25.19 3.62
C GLN A 86 1.21 24.53 3.50
N MET A 87 1.88 24.70 2.35
CA MET A 87 3.23 24.19 2.14
C MET A 87 4.25 24.87 3.06
N LYS A 88 4.12 26.18 3.30
CA LYS A 88 4.96 26.91 4.28
C LYS A 88 4.75 26.37 5.69
N LEU A 89 3.50 26.12 6.09
CA LEU A 89 3.16 25.54 7.39
C LEU A 89 3.80 24.15 7.58
N TYR A 90 3.75 23.29 6.55
CA TYR A 90 4.42 22.00 6.59
C TYR A 90 5.93 22.13 6.75
N ARG A 91 6.57 23.03 5.98
CA ARG A 91 8.02 23.28 6.07
C ARG A 91 8.42 23.83 7.43
N ALA A 92 7.66 24.79 7.97
CA ALA A 92 7.90 25.37 9.29
C ALA A 92 7.82 24.32 10.42
N ASN A 93 6.96 23.31 10.27
CA ASN A 93 6.81 22.22 11.22
C ASN A 93 7.69 20.99 10.90
N GLY A 94 8.59 21.07 9.92
CA GLY A 94 9.47 19.96 9.52
C GLY A 94 8.68 18.73 9.08
N VAL A 95 7.59 18.90 8.34
CA VAL A 95 6.80 17.83 7.72
C VAL A 95 7.07 17.86 6.23
N ASN A 96 7.54 16.73 5.67
CA ASN A 96 7.70 16.57 4.24
C ASN A 96 6.43 15.93 3.64
N PRO A 97 5.64 16.65 2.82
CA PRO A 97 4.42 16.11 2.23
C PRO A 97 4.70 14.93 1.27
N LEU A 98 5.90 14.86 0.68
CA LEU A 98 6.31 13.74 -0.19
C LEU A 98 6.64 12.46 0.60
N GLY A 99 6.92 12.57 1.90
CA GLY A 99 7.11 11.38 2.75
C GLY A 99 5.83 10.56 2.92
N GLY A 100 4.66 11.18 2.70
CA GLY A 100 3.36 10.55 2.84
C GLY A 100 2.91 9.70 1.65
N CYS A 101 3.48 9.89 0.45
CA CYS A 101 3.16 9.09 -0.75
C CYS A 101 4.14 7.95 -1.03
N LEU A 102 5.25 7.90 -0.28
CA LEU A 102 6.17 6.77 -0.27
C LEU A 102 5.52 5.38 0.01
N PRO A 103 4.42 5.23 0.80
CA PRO A 103 3.77 3.93 1.02
C PRO A 103 3.27 3.32 -0.26
N ALA A 104 2.79 4.15 -1.17
CA ALA A 104 2.16 3.70 -2.39
C ALA A 104 3.20 3.11 -3.34
N LEU A 105 4.46 3.55 -3.28
CA LEU A 105 5.51 3.14 -4.21
C LEU A 105 6.06 1.73 -3.93
N ILE A 106 6.14 1.30 -2.68
CA ILE A 106 6.75 0.00 -2.32
C ILE A 106 5.92 -1.23 -2.74
N PRO A 107 4.58 -1.22 -2.63
CA PRO A 107 3.76 -2.34 -3.08
C PRO A 107 3.81 -2.56 -4.58
N TRP A 108 4.09 -1.53 -5.40
CA TRP A 108 4.08 -1.66 -6.86
C TRP A 108 5.10 -2.66 -7.38
N PRO A 109 6.41 -2.58 -7.00
CA PRO A 109 7.38 -3.62 -7.36
C PRO A 109 6.97 -5.03 -6.94
N VAL A 110 6.47 -5.18 -5.71
CA VAL A 110 6.06 -6.49 -5.18
C VAL A 110 4.89 -7.05 -5.98
N LEU A 111 3.91 -6.21 -6.32
CA LEU A 111 2.73 -6.59 -7.11
C LEU A 111 3.12 -7.04 -8.52
N ILE A 112 3.97 -6.27 -9.21
CA ILE A 112 4.39 -6.57 -10.58
C ILE A 112 5.18 -7.87 -10.60
N ALA A 113 6.13 -8.04 -9.67
CA ALA A 113 6.92 -9.24 -9.60
C ALA A 113 6.04 -10.46 -9.26
N LEU A 114 5.08 -10.33 -8.33
CA LEU A 114 4.16 -11.41 -7.98
C LEU A 114 3.28 -11.82 -9.15
N TYR A 115 2.74 -10.85 -9.88
CA TYR A 115 1.99 -11.10 -11.10
C TYR A 115 2.84 -11.85 -12.13
N GLN A 116 4.07 -11.38 -12.40
CA GLN A 116 5.00 -12.04 -13.33
C GLN A 116 5.30 -13.48 -12.89
N SER A 117 5.55 -13.71 -11.60
CA SER A 117 5.77 -15.04 -11.04
C SER A 117 4.56 -15.95 -11.25
N ILE A 118 3.36 -15.48 -10.91
CA ILE A 118 2.11 -16.23 -11.07
C ILE A 118 1.91 -16.63 -12.54
N THR A 119 2.10 -15.70 -13.47
CA THR A 119 1.94 -15.97 -14.90
C THR A 119 3.00 -16.92 -15.46
N MET A 120 4.23 -16.84 -14.95
CA MET A 120 5.36 -17.63 -15.47
C MET A 120 5.39 -19.06 -14.93
N VAL A 121 5.00 -19.24 -13.67
CA VAL A 121 5.02 -20.55 -12.99
C VAL A 121 3.81 -21.42 -13.37
N MET A 122 2.70 -20.79 -13.77
CA MET A 122 1.46 -21.45 -14.14
C MET A 122 1.14 -21.36 -15.65
N GLY A 123 1.94 -20.59 -16.39
CA GLY A 123 1.81 -20.43 -17.84
C GLY A 123 2.14 -21.73 -18.56
N ALA A 124 1.13 -22.32 -19.19
CA ALA A 124 1.17 -23.61 -19.87
C ALA A 124 2.07 -23.66 -21.14
N GLN A 125 3.08 -22.79 -21.25
CA GLN A 125 3.97 -22.69 -22.41
C GLN A 125 5.41 -23.13 -22.03
N PRO A 126 6.02 -24.09 -22.75
CA PRO A 126 7.38 -24.58 -22.47
C PRO A 126 8.45 -23.49 -22.42
N GLU A 127 8.29 -22.41 -23.19
CA GLU A 127 9.24 -21.30 -23.23
C GLU A 127 9.31 -20.52 -21.90
N GLN A 128 8.17 -20.32 -21.24
CA GLN A 128 8.12 -19.58 -19.97
C GLN A 128 8.79 -20.37 -18.85
N LEU A 129 8.72 -21.70 -18.91
CA LEU A 129 9.42 -22.59 -17.99
C LEU A 129 10.93 -22.52 -18.17
N MET A 130 11.41 -22.42 -19.41
CA MET A 130 12.82 -22.26 -19.71
C MET A 130 13.35 -20.90 -19.26
N GLU A 131 12.58 -19.83 -19.48
CA GLU A 131 12.91 -18.50 -18.95
C GLU A 131 12.90 -18.52 -17.42
N LEU A 132 11.92 -19.18 -16.78
CA LEU A 132 11.84 -19.27 -15.32
C LEU A 132 13.09 -19.92 -14.75
N ALA A 133 13.57 -21.00 -15.36
CA ALA A 133 14.78 -21.70 -14.94
C ALA A 133 16.01 -20.78 -14.88
N LYS A 134 16.11 -19.78 -15.77
CA LYS A 134 17.19 -18.77 -15.75
C LYS A 134 17.12 -17.83 -14.55
N HIS A 135 15.93 -17.67 -13.96
CA HIS A 135 15.71 -16.84 -12.79
C HIS A 135 15.85 -17.60 -11.47
N LEU A 136 15.93 -18.94 -11.51
CA LEU A 136 16.11 -19.77 -10.31
C LEU A 136 17.56 -19.72 -9.83
N TYR A 137 17.73 -19.74 -8.51
CA TYR A 137 19.07 -19.73 -7.93
C TYR A 137 19.75 -21.11 -8.09
N PRO A 138 21.03 -21.15 -8.49
CA PRO A 138 21.76 -22.41 -8.71
C PRO A 138 21.86 -23.31 -7.47
N PHE A 139 21.81 -22.71 -6.28
CA PHE A 139 21.91 -23.42 -5.00
C PHE A 139 20.62 -24.14 -4.59
N ALA A 140 19.52 -23.96 -5.33
CA ALA A 140 18.20 -24.53 -5.02
C ALA A 140 17.65 -25.34 -6.20
N PRO A 141 18.30 -26.47 -6.59
CA PRO A 141 17.95 -27.23 -7.78
C PRO A 141 16.55 -27.88 -7.72
N ASN A 142 16.02 -28.09 -6.51
CA ASN A 142 14.69 -28.64 -6.27
C ASN A 142 13.55 -27.67 -6.65
N LEU A 143 13.84 -26.37 -6.80
CA LEU A 143 12.82 -25.38 -7.19
C LEU A 143 12.35 -25.57 -8.63
N ALA A 144 13.24 -25.98 -9.54
CA ALA A 144 12.88 -26.24 -10.94
C ALA A 144 11.95 -27.45 -11.08
N ALA A 145 12.16 -28.46 -10.23
CA ALA A 145 11.32 -29.66 -10.19
C ALA A 145 9.92 -29.41 -9.61
N ALA A 146 9.71 -28.29 -8.92
CA ALA A 146 8.41 -27.92 -8.35
C ALA A 146 7.43 -27.32 -9.38
N VAL A 147 7.86 -27.16 -10.63
CA VAL A 147 7.12 -26.53 -11.71
C VAL A 147 6.70 -27.60 -12.75
N PRO A 148 5.47 -27.59 -13.29
CA PRO A 148 4.40 -26.60 -13.09
C PRO A 148 3.73 -26.70 -11.73
N VAL A 149 3.48 -25.55 -11.11
CA VAL A 149 2.82 -25.49 -9.81
C VAL A 149 1.33 -25.73 -9.97
N ARG A 150 0.74 -26.54 -9.08
CA ARG A 150 -0.72 -26.72 -9.02
C ARG A 150 -1.39 -25.38 -8.63
N PRO A 151 -2.28 -24.83 -9.49
CA PRO A 151 -2.90 -23.54 -9.24
C PRO A 151 -4.10 -23.63 -8.29
N ASP A 152 -4.49 -24.81 -7.83
CA ASP A 152 -5.73 -25.02 -7.08
C ASP A 152 -5.63 -24.57 -5.62
N PHE A 153 -6.58 -23.73 -5.20
CA PHE A 153 -6.74 -23.27 -3.83
C PHE A 153 -8.21 -23.16 -3.46
N PHE A 154 -8.67 -24.01 -2.54
CA PHE A 154 -10.09 -24.10 -2.14
C PHE A 154 -11.08 -24.24 -3.32
N GLY A 155 -10.70 -25.00 -4.36
CA GLY A 155 -11.51 -25.20 -5.56
C GLY A 155 -11.47 -24.02 -6.55
N LEU A 156 -10.64 -23.01 -6.30
CA LEU A 156 -10.37 -21.90 -7.20
C LEU A 156 -9.04 -22.10 -7.92
N ASN A 157 -8.99 -21.75 -9.21
CA ASN A 157 -7.75 -21.72 -9.97
C ASN A 157 -7.08 -20.33 -9.78
N LEU A 158 -5.93 -20.29 -9.13
CA LEU A 158 -5.21 -19.06 -8.84
C LEU A 158 -4.65 -18.36 -10.09
N ALA A 159 -4.50 -19.08 -11.21
CA ALA A 159 -4.03 -18.52 -12.48
C ALA A 159 -5.16 -17.88 -13.29
N SER A 160 -6.42 -18.28 -13.05
CA SER A 160 -7.56 -17.74 -13.79
C SER A 160 -7.99 -16.39 -13.22
N GLN A 161 -8.68 -15.61 -14.04
CA GLN A 161 -9.39 -14.41 -13.60
C GLN A 161 -10.74 -14.81 -12.97
N PRO A 162 -11.34 -13.99 -12.11
CA PRO A 162 -12.71 -14.21 -11.65
C PRO A 162 -13.72 -14.24 -12.82
N ASP A 163 -14.59 -15.23 -12.82
CA ASP A 163 -15.63 -15.42 -13.83
C ASP A 163 -17.00 -15.05 -13.25
N LEU A 164 -17.69 -14.09 -13.87
CA LEU A 164 -19.01 -13.64 -13.42
C LEU A 164 -20.08 -14.75 -13.47
N SER A 165 -19.89 -15.79 -14.28
CA SER A 165 -20.78 -16.94 -14.37
C SER A 165 -20.60 -17.96 -13.23
N VAL A 166 -19.49 -17.86 -12.49
CA VAL A 166 -19.14 -18.75 -11.38
C VAL A 166 -19.19 -17.96 -10.06
N PRO A 167 -20.31 -18.01 -9.31
CA PRO A 167 -20.57 -17.10 -8.19
C PRO A 167 -19.50 -17.13 -7.09
N ILE A 168 -18.86 -18.29 -6.86
CA ILE A 168 -17.80 -18.40 -5.84
C ILE A 168 -16.58 -17.53 -6.18
N THR A 169 -16.31 -17.26 -7.46
CA THR A 169 -15.19 -16.40 -7.85
C THR A 169 -15.47 -14.91 -7.63
N LEU A 170 -16.75 -14.51 -7.55
CA LEU A 170 -17.15 -13.13 -7.23
C LEU A 170 -16.90 -12.76 -5.76
N LEU A 171 -16.70 -13.74 -4.89
CA LEU A 171 -16.25 -13.48 -3.52
C LEU A 171 -14.87 -12.82 -3.50
N ILE A 172 -13.99 -13.13 -4.46
CA ILE A 172 -12.64 -12.57 -4.54
C ILE A 172 -12.64 -11.04 -4.70
N PRO A 173 -13.25 -10.44 -5.74
CA PRO A 173 -13.30 -8.99 -5.90
C PRO A 173 -14.10 -8.31 -4.78
N ALA A 174 -15.15 -8.96 -4.26
CA ALA A 174 -15.91 -8.44 -3.12
C ALA A 174 -15.04 -8.33 -1.86
N LEU A 175 -14.21 -9.34 -1.57
CA LEU A 175 -13.28 -9.33 -0.44
C LEU A 175 -12.13 -8.33 -0.63
N VAL A 176 -11.60 -8.17 -1.85
CA VAL A 176 -10.61 -7.13 -2.17
C VAL A 176 -11.20 -5.75 -1.92
N LEU A 177 -12.42 -5.50 -2.42
CA LEU A 177 -13.12 -4.23 -2.23
C LEU A 177 -13.38 -3.96 -0.75
N LEU A 178 -13.92 -4.94 -0.02
CA LEU A 178 -14.23 -4.81 1.40
C LEU A 178 -12.97 -4.55 2.22
N SER A 179 -11.92 -5.35 2.03
CA SER A 179 -10.65 -5.18 2.76
C SER A 179 -9.99 -3.84 2.48
N THR A 180 -9.97 -3.39 1.22
CA THR A 180 -9.43 -2.08 0.84
C THR A 180 -10.26 -0.94 1.45
N TRP A 181 -11.59 -1.06 1.41
CA TRP A 181 -12.50 -0.06 1.96
C TRP A 181 -12.33 0.08 3.48
N VAL A 182 -12.30 -1.04 4.22
CA VAL A 182 -12.07 -1.04 5.67
C VAL A 182 -10.69 -0.43 5.98
N GLN A 183 -9.65 -0.86 5.27
CA GLN A 183 -8.29 -0.32 5.46
C GLN A 183 -8.22 1.19 5.20
N GLN A 184 -8.88 1.70 4.16
CA GLN A 184 -8.95 3.14 3.88
C GLN A 184 -9.65 3.91 4.99
N LYS A 185 -10.78 3.40 5.50
CA LYS A 185 -11.52 4.04 6.60
C LYS A 185 -10.70 4.13 7.88
N MET A 186 -9.79 3.19 8.13
CA MET A 186 -8.93 3.21 9.32
C MET A 186 -7.72 4.13 9.20
N THR A 187 -7.25 4.40 7.98
CA THR A 187 -6.02 5.17 7.72
C THR A 187 -6.26 6.66 7.55
N VAL A 188 -7.48 7.08 7.18
CA VAL A 188 -7.80 8.49 6.98
C VAL A 188 -8.70 9.04 8.08
N ALA A 189 -8.14 9.83 9.00
CA ALA A 189 -8.97 10.60 9.92
C ALA A 189 -9.74 11.74 9.19
N PRO A 190 -10.90 12.15 9.70
CA PRO A 190 -11.76 13.16 9.06
C PRO A 190 -11.00 14.45 8.78
N ALA A 191 -11.23 15.03 7.60
CA ALA A 191 -10.68 16.34 7.27
C ALA A 191 -11.37 17.43 8.11
N ALA A 192 -10.67 18.53 8.35
CA ALA A 192 -11.14 19.63 9.19
C ALA A 192 -12.38 20.37 8.64
N ASP A 193 -12.67 20.22 7.34
CA ASP A 193 -13.75 20.89 6.60
C ASP A 193 -14.61 19.87 5.84
N PRO A 194 -15.96 19.99 5.85
CA PRO A 194 -16.87 19.15 5.07
C PRO A 194 -16.56 19.10 3.56
N SER A 195 -16.15 20.20 2.94
CA SER A 195 -15.84 20.27 1.50
C SER A 195 -14.60 19.44 1.12
N MET A 196 -13.55 19.54 1.92
CA MET A 196 -12.33 18.73 1.77
C MET A 196 -12.56 17.27 2.19
N THR A 197 -13.49 17.03 3.13
CA THR A 197 -13.91 15.69 3.52
C THR A 197 -14.55 14.97 2.33
N GLN A 198 -15.42 15.65 1.59
CA GLN A 198 -16.07 15.07 0.41
C GLN A 198 -15.06 14.79 -0.71
N THR A 199 -14.14 15.71 -1.00
CA THR A 199 -13.08 15.48 -2.00
C THR A 199 -12.17 14.31 -1.61
N ASN A 200 -11.75 14.23 -0.34
CA ASN A 200 -10.90 13.14 0.12
C ASN A 200 -11.62 11.79 0.10
N GLN A 201 -12.91 11.77 0.46
CA GLN A 201 -13.73 10.55 0.45
C GLN A 201 -14.05 10.10 -0.98
N SER A 202 -14.32 11.00 -1.92
CA SER A 202 -14.59 10.64 -3.31
C SER A 202 -13.35 10.06 -3.99
N MET A 203 -12.17 10.62 -3.75
CA MET A 203 -10.89 10.08 -4.24
C MET A 203 -10.59 8.68 -3.68
N GLN A 204 -10.87 8.46 -2.40
CA GLN A 204 -10.67 7.15 -1.74
C GLN A 204 -11.63 6.09 -2.26
N MET A 205 -12.92 6.43 -2.36
CA MET A 205 -13.92 5.55 -2.94
C MET A 205 -13.56 5.17 -4.38
N MET A 206 -13.07 6.13 -5.18
CA MET A 206 -12.60 5.86 -6.53
C MET A 206 -11.43 4.87 -6.54
N MET A 207 -10.43 5.03 -5.67
CA MET A 207 -9.32 4.08 -5.57
C MET A 207 -9.78 2.68 -5.14
N THR A 208 -10.71 2.58 -4.18
CA THR A 208 -11.26 1.29 -3.74
C THR A 208 -11.99 0.59 -4.88
N VAL A 209 -12.86 1.31 -5.59
CA VAL A 209 -13.58 0.76 -6.73
C VAL A 209 -12.61 0.35 -7.84
N MET A 210 -11.57 1.15 -8.09
CA MET A 210 -10.53 0.81 -9.08
C MET A 210 -9.79 -0.49 -8.74
N VAL A 211 -9.35 -0.68 -7.49
CA VAL A 211 -8.68 -1.92 -7.07
C VAL A 211 -9.65 -3.11 -7.11
N GLY A 212 -10.92 -2.91 -6.73
CA GLY A 212 -11.97 -3.91 -6.88
C GLY A 212 -12.18 -4.30 -8.36
N MET A 213 -12.21 -3.33 -9.28
CA MET A 213 -12.30 -3.61 -10.72
C MET A 213 -11.05 -4.30 -11.25
N PHE A 214 -9.85 -3.91 -10.81
CA PHE A 214 -8.61 -4.60 -11.21
C PHE A 214 -8.57 -6.04 -10.74
N SER A 215 -9.14 -6.36 -9.58
CA SER A 215 -9.22 -7.75 -9.12
C SER A 215 -10.04 -8.67 -10.03
N LEU A 216 -10.89 -8.12 -10.91
CA LEU A 216 -11.58 -8.87 -11.98
C LEU A 216 -10.70 -9.11 -13.21
N GLN A 217 -9.70 -8.26 -13.44
CA GLN A 217 -8.82 -8.31 -14.62
C GLN A 217 -7.57 -9.15 -14.37
N PHE A 218 -7.17 -9.31 -13.11
CA PHE A 218 -5.96 -10.03 -12.73
C PHE A 218 -6.26 -11.44 -12.21
N PRO A 219 -5.26 -12.35 -12.21
CA PRO A 219 -5.40 -13.69 -11.67
C PRO A 219 -5.85 -13.69 -10.20
N ILE A 220 -6.65 -14.68 -9.81
CA ILE A 220 -7.16 -14.86 -8.44
C ILE A 220 -6.01 -14.92 -7.42
N GLY A 221 -4.85 -15.47 -7.78
CA GLY A 221 -3.65 -15.49 -6.93
C GLY A 221 -3.14 -14.08 -6.57
N LEU A 222 -3.24 -13.12 -7.49
CA LEU A 222 -2.88 -11.72 -7.20
C LEU A 222 -3.90 -11.06 -6.27
N SER A 223 -5.18 -11.37 -6.47
CA SER A 223 -6.26 -10.89 -5.61
C SER A 223 -6.18 -11.47 -4.19
N LEU A 224 -5.75 -12.72 -4.04
CA LEU A 224 -5.45 -13.33 -2.75
C LEU A 224 -4.36 -12.55 -2.00
N TYR A 225 -3.29 -12.15 -2.70
CA TYR A 225 -2.29 -11.26 -2.13
C TYR A 225 -2.88 -9.94 -1.64
N TRP A 226 -3.74 -9.28 -2.44
CA TRP A 226 -4.40 -8.03 -2.01
C TRP A 226 -5.25 -8.21 -0.77
N ILE A 227 -6.03 -9.30 -0.67
CA ILE A 227 -6.88 -9.60 0.49
C ILE A 227 -6.01 -9.75 1.74
N VAL A 228 -4.97 -10.60 1.68
CA VAL A 228 -4.07 -10.84 2.82
C VAL A 228 -3.34 -9.54 3.20
N PHE A 229 -2.83 -8.80 2.22
CA PHE A 229 -2.15 -7.53 2.43
C PHE A 229 -3.06 -6.48 3.08
N GLY A 230 -4.34 -6.44 2.68
CA GLY A 230 -5.40 -5.62 3.26
C GLY A 230 -5.67 -5.98 4.72
N ILE A 231 -5.92 -7.26 5.00
CA ILE A 231 -6.17 -7.81 6.34
C ILE A 231 -5.00 -7.50 7.29
N VAL A 232 -3.76 -7.75 6.88
CA VAL A 232 -2.58 -7.44 7.69
C VAL A 232 -2.49 -5.95 8.00
N GLY A 233 -2.78 -5.09 7.01
CA GLY A 233 -2.79 -3.65 7.25
C GLY A 233 -3.91 -3.20 8.17
N ILE A 234 -5.09 -3.84 8.12
CA ILE A 234 -6.19 -3.61 9.07
C ILE A 234 -5.76 -3.98 10.49
N VAL A 235 -5.15 -5.15 10.67
CA VAL A 235 -4.61 -5.60 11.96
C VAL A 235 -3.56 -4.63 12.48
N GLN A 236 -2.61 -4.23 11.64
CA GLN A 236 -1.59 -3.24 12.00
C GLN A 236 -2.22 -1.91 12.42
N GLN A 237 -3.18 -1.40 11.64
CA GLN A 237 -3.85 -0.13 11.91
C GLN A 237 -4.71 -0.19 13.18
N TYR A 238 -5.32 -1.34 13.46
CA TYR A 238 -6.08 -1.58 14.70
C TYR A 238 -5.20 -1.40 15.94
N PHE A 239 -4.01 -2.00 15.95
CA PHE A 239 -3.04 -1.81 17.04
C PHE A 239 -2.49 -0.37 17.07
N THR A 240 -2.19 0.23 15.91
CA THR A 240 -1.74 1.63 15.83
C THR A 240 -2.78 2.66 16.29
N ASN A 241 -4.08 2.32 16.21
CA ASN A 241 -5.20 3.14 16.67
C ASN A 241 -5.63 2.84 18.12
N GLY A 242 -4.89 1.99 18.84
CA GLY A 242 -5.19 1.67 20.24
C GLY A 242 -6.39 0.73 20.42
N GLY A 243 -6.61 -0.20 19.49
CA GLY A 243 -7.65 -1.23 19.62
C GLY A 243 -9.04 -0.79 19.17
N ASN A 244 -9.15 0.28 18.37
CA ASN A 244 -10.43 0.73 17.84
C ASN A 244 -10.46 0.65 16.30
N LEU A 245 -11.39 -0.16 15.79
CA LEU A 245 -11.57 -0.42 14.36
C LEU A 245 -11.99 0.83 13.57
N PHE A 246 -12.68 1.78 14.21
CA PHE A 246 -13.14 3.03 13.57
C PHE A 246 -12.77 4.26 14.42
N GLY A 247 -11.75 4.12 15.27
CA GLY A 247 -11.43 5.07 16.33
C GLY A 247 -10.82 6.36 15.86
N ALA A 248 -11.65 7.33 15.50
CA ALA A 248 -11.31 8.74 15.49
C ALA A 248 -11.26 9.32 16.92
N LYS A 249 -10.34 8.87 17.77
CA LYS A 249 -10.02 9.55 19.05
C LYS A 249 -8.54 9.46 19.36
N THR A 250 -7.73 10.16 18.58
CA THR A 250 -6.59 10.85 19.19
C THR A 250 -6.77 12.30 18.80
N GLN A 251 -7.38 13.08 19.70
CA GLN A 251 -7.12 14.51 19.73
C GLN A 251 -5.60 14.62 19.87
N LEU A 252 -4.92 14.81 18.75
CA LEU A 252 -3.49 15.04 18.74
C LEU A 252 -3.26 16.27 19.59
N ALA A 253 -2.54 16.11 20.70
CA ALA A 253 -2.12 17.23 21.53
C ALA A 253 -1.57 18.31 20.59
N PRO A 254 -1.97 19.58 20.76
CA PRO A 254 -1.59 20.65 19.84
C PRO A 254 -0.09 20.60 19.66
N VAL A 255 0.35 20.46 18.41
CA VAL A 255 1.76 20.66 18.04
C VAL A 255 2.09 22.04 18.58
N ALA A 256 2.94 22.10 19.63
CA ALA A 256 3.31 23.35 20.24
C ALA A 256 3.88 24.23 19.14
N ALA A 257 3.15 25.29 18.82
CA ALA A 257 3.54 26.26 17.82
C ALA A 257 4.88 26.85 18.28
N ASN A 258 5.98 26.46 17.63
CA ASN A 258 7.25 27.17 17.74
C ASN A 258 7.15 28.47 16.94
N VAL A 259 6.22 29.34 17.35
CA VAL A 259 6.07 30.71 16.87
C VAL A 259 6.71 31.61 17.93
N ASN A 260 8.04 31.55 18.03
CA ASN A 260 8.85 32.69 18.48
C ASN A 260 10.34 32.40 18.34
N LYS A 261 10.92 32.81 17.22
CA LYS A 261 12.33 33.21 17.10
C LYS A 261 12.49 33.90 15.74
N GLY A 262 12.27 35.21 15.69
CA GLY A 262 12.48 35.96 14.44
C GLY A 262 11.96 37.39 14.35
N LYS A 263 11.44 38.00 15.43
CA LYS A 263 11.09 39.44 15.43
C LYS A 263 11.28 40.08 16.80
N LYS A 264 12.52 40.41 17.15
CA LYS A 264 12.84 41.62 17.91
C LYS A 264 14.19 42.14 17.42
N ASP A 265 14.23 43.46 17.29
CA ASP A 265 15.39 44.31 17.02
C ASP A 265 15.81 44.42 15.54
N VAL A 266 15.27 45.42 14.84
CA VAL A 266 16.00 46.67 14.52
C VAL A 266 14.97 47.69 14.05
N GLY A 267 14.73 48.73 14.85
CA GLY A 267 13.83 49.83 14.46
C GLY A 267 13.59 50.85 15.56
N ARG A 268 14.64 51.54 16.03
CA ARG A 268 14.64 52.96 16.45
C ARG A 268 15.91 53.31 17.21
N LYS A 269 16.69 54.23 16.66
CA LYS A 269 17.41 55.35 17.29
C LYS A 269 17.82 56.23 16.10
N SER A 270 17.05 57.30 15.84
CA SER A 270 17.33 58.67 16.27
C SER A 270 18.66 59.17 15.70
#